data_AF-A0A8I1B467-F1
#
_entry.id   AF-A0A8I1B467-F1
#
_cell.length_a   1.000
_cell.length_b   1.000
_cell.length_c   1.000
_cell.angle_alpha   90.00
_cell.angle_beta   90.00
_cell.angle_gamma   90.00
#
_symmetry.space_group_name_H-M   'P 1'
#
loop_
_entity.id
_entity.type
_entity.pdbx_description
1 polymer ?
#
loop_
_entity_poly.entity_id
_entity_poly.type
_entity_poly.pdbx_seq_one_letter_code
_entity_poly.pdbx_strand_id
1 'polypeptide(L)'
;RQHMPRIKALDNLLKQYAGTHYQYDVRGNQTKRWKNGQESRFTWDLFDRLTHYEDERLAVDYTYDALGRRLSKHSQAHYEERREAGPHWNRGERVKRNRELQCGFTLYGWDGDTLAWESKIADENGFGARTTHYVYEPG
;
A
#
# COMPACT_ATOMS: atom_id res chain seq x y z
N ARG A 1 -14.54 23.31 -24.19
CA ARG A 1 -15.08 23.75 -22.88
C ARG A 1 -16.15 22.77 -22.46
N GLN A 2 -15.89 21.90 -21.48
CA GLN A 2 -16.94 21.17 -20.76
C GLN A 2 -16.81 21.57 -19.30
N HIS A 3 -17.77 22.36 -18.83
CA HIS A 3 -17.89 22.69 -17.42
C HIS A 3 -18.73 21.58 -16.81
N MET A 4 -18.06 20.58 -16.23
CA MET A 4 -18.76 19.62 -15.36
C MET A 4 -19.28 20.39 -14.14
N PRO A 5 -20.54 20.16 -13.72
CA PRO A 5 -21.07 20.78 -12.53
C PRO A 5 -20.19 20.40 -11.33
N ARG A 6 -19.79 21.38 -10.50
CA ARG A 6 -19.14 21.09 -9.22
C ARG A 6 -20.08 20.19 -8.41
N ILE A 7 -19.69 18.93 -8.23
CA ILE A 7 -20.38 18.03 -7.32
C ILE A 7 -20.16 18.63 -5.92
N LYS A 8 -21.22 19.13 -5.28
CA LYS A 8 -21.17 19.84 -3.99
C LYS A 8 -20.42 19.07 -2.88
N ALA A 9 -20.27 17.75 -3.00
CA ALA A 9 -19.50 16.92 -2.09
C ALA A 9 -17.96 17.13 -2.17
N LEU A 10 -17.42 17.50 -3.33
CA LEU A 10 -15.97 17.67 -3.54
C LEU A 10 -15.43 19.01 -2.99
N ASP A 11 -16.31 19.98 -2.71
CA ASP A 11 -15.91 21.28 -2.17
C ASP A 11 -15.48 21.21 -0.70
N ASN A 12 -15.84 20.13 0.01
CA ASN A 12 -15.41 19.86 1.38
C ASN A 12 -14.10 19.05 1.46
N LEU A 13 -13.44 18.76 0.33
CA LEU A 13 -12.18 18.03 0.34
C LEU A 13 -11.01 18.93 0.75
N LEU A 14 -10.21 18.43 1.68
CA LEU A 14 -9.05 19.12 2.20
C LEU A 14 -7.94 19.19 1.16
N LYS A 15 -7.69 20.37 0.58
CA LYS A 15 -6.65 20.52 -0.46
C LYS A 15 -5.26 20.77 0.13
N GLN A 16 -5.20 21.44 1.27
CA GLN A 16 -3.95 21.78 1.93
C GLN A 16 -4.16 21.90 3.44
N TYR A 17 -3.20 21.38 4.21
CA TYR A 17 -3.17 21.54 5.66
C TYR A 17 -1.74 21.34 6.18
N ALA A 18 -1.26 22.27 7.02
CA ALA A 18 0.03 22.16 7.72
C ALA A 18 1.20 21.69 6.80
N GLY A 19 1.36 22.35 5.64
CA GLY A 19 2.42 22.01 4.68
C GLY A 19 2.20 20.72 3.88
N THR A 20 1.06 20.05 4.06
CA THR A 20 0.65 18.88 3.27
C THR A 20 -0.36 19.29 2.20
N HIS A 21 -0.18 18.84 0.96
CA HIS A 21 -1.08 19.08 -0.16
C HIS A 21 -1.71 17.77 -0.64
N TYR A 22 -2.94 17.83 -1.12
CA TYR A 22 -3.70 16.66 -1.54
C TYR A 22 -4.35 16.87 -2.91
N GLN A 23 -4.43 15.80 -3.68
CA GLN A 23 -5.26 15.73 -4.89
C GLN A 23 -6.18 14.52 -4.79
N TYR A 24 -7.35 14.64 -5.42
CA TYR A 24 -8.42 13.65 -5.36
C TYR A 24 -8.95 13.37 -6.76
N ASP A 25 -9.48 12.17 -6.97
CA ASP A 25 -10.28 11.84 -8.15
C ASP A 25 -11.71 12.43 -8.04
N VAL A 26 -12.54 12.17 -9.05
CA VAL A 26 -13.93 12.64 -9.12
C VAL A 26 -14.87 12.00 -8.08
N ARG A 27 -14.46 10.87 -7.49
CA ARG A 27 -15.18 10.17 -6.42
C ARG A 27 -14.73 10.62 -5.03
N GLY A 28 -13.69 11.45 -4.95
CA GLY A 28 -13.14 11.97 -3.72
C GLY A 28 -12.05 11.09 -3.11
N ASN A 29 -11.54 10.08 -3.82
CA ASN A 29 -10.42 9.28 -3.35
C ASN A 29 -9.12 10.07 -3.53
N GLN A 30 -8.26 10.09 -2.51
CA GLN A 30 -6.98 10.78 -2.58
C GLN A 30 -6.07 10.08 -3.58
N THR A 31 -5.65 10.76 -4.65
CA THR A 31 -4.78 10.21 -5.70
C THR A 31 -3.32 10.61 -5.53
N LYS A 32 -3.06 11.77 -4.92
CA LYS A 32 -1.70 12.24 -4.61
C LYS A 32 -1.65 12.99 -3.28
N ARG A 33 -0.49 12.94 -2.64
CA ARG A 33 -0.19 13.72 -1.43
C ARG A 33 1.25 14.20 -1.47
N TRP A 34 1.49 15.47 -1.15
CA TRP A 34 2.83 16.00 -0.90
C TRP A 34 2.97 16.38 0.55
N LYS A 35 3.94 15.82 1.26
CA LYS A 35 4.25 16.16 2.65
C LYS A 35 5.74 16.46 2.77
N ASN A 36 6.10 17.69 3.16
CA ASN A 36 7.50 18.13 3.27
C ASN A 36 8.31 17.88 1.98
N GLY A 37 7.70 18.11 0.81
CA GLY A 37 8.31 17.88 -0.49
C GLY A 37 8.25 16.44 -1.02
N GLN A 38 7.88 15.46 -0.18
CA GLN A 38 7.78 14.05 -0.60
C GLN A 38 6.39 13.76 -1.16
N GLU A 39 6.36 13.19 -2.37
CA GLU A 39 5.13 12.78 -3.04
C GLU A 39 4.76 11.33 -2.70
N SER A 40 3.47 11.08 -2.47
CA SER A 40 2.87 9.75 -2.45
C SER A 40 1.75 9.69 -3.50
N ARG A 41 1.66 8.56 -4.22
CA ARG A 41 0.62 8.26 -5.22
C ARG A 41 -0.27 7.13 -4.73
N PHE A 42 -1.53 7.16 -5.14
CA PHE A 42 -2.56 6.20 -4.72
C PHE A 42 -3.45 5.85 -5.91
N THR A 43 -3.70 4.56 -6.10
CA THR A 43 -4.64 4.03 -7.12
C THR A 43 -5.76 3.27 -6.44
N TRP A 44 -6.97 3.46 -6.94
CA TRP A 44 -8.20 2.93 -6.37
C TRP A 44 -8.94 2.11 -7.42
N ASP A 45 -9.66 1.08 -7.00
CA ASP A 45 -10.57 0.35 -7.87
C ASP A 45 -11.97 1.00 -7.95
N LEU A 46 -12.87 0.39 -8.73
CA LEU A 46 -14.24 0.88 -8.90
C LEU A 46 -15.11 0.77 -7.64
N PHE A 47 -14.63 0.15 -6.57
CA PHE A 47 -15.31 0.05 -5.28
C PHE A 47 -14.69 0.97 -4.22
N ASP A 48 -13.89 1.96 -4.63
CA ASP A 48 -13.18 2.90 -3.75
C ASP A 48 -12.19 2.21 -2.79
N ARG A 49 -11.61 1.07 -3.21
CA ARG A 49 -10.60 0.34 -2.43
C ARG A 49 -9.21 0.64 -2.98
N LEU A 50 -8.28 0.98 -2.08
CA LEU A 50 -6.88 1.26 -2.44
C LEU A 50 -6.21 0.00 -2.98
N THR A 51 -5.83 -0.01 -4.25
CA THR A 51 -5.15 -1.15 -4.89
C THR A 51 -3.65 -0.95 -5.00
N HIS A 52 -3.18 0.29 -5.06
CA HIS A 52 -1.75 0.59 -5.15
C HIS A 52 -1.37 1.86 -4.37
N TYR A 53 -0.23 1.83 -3.71
CA TYR A 53 0.43 2.97 -3.08
C TYR A 53 1.89 3.03 -3.54
N GLU A 54 2.42 4.23 -3.77
CA GLU A 54 3.83 4.43 -4.07
C GLU A 54 4.33 5.73 -3.46
N ASP A 55 5.53 5.71 -2.88
CA ASP A 55 6.33 6.89 -2.57
C ASP A 55 7.77 6.69 -3.05
N GLU A 56 8.66 7.64 -2.80
CA GLU A 56 10.07 7.54 -3.23
C GLU A 56 10.80 6.28 -2.72
N ARG A 57 10.33 5.66 -1.63
CA ARG A 57 11.03 4.57 -0.96
C ARG A 57 10.50 3.20 -1.33
N LEU A 58 9.20 3.07 -1.57
CA LEU A 58 8.55 1.78 -1.81
C LEU A 58 7.23 1.89 -2.56
N ALA A 59 6.82 0.76 -3.14
CA ALA A 59 5.49 0.50 -3.66
C ALA A 59 4.76 -0.56 -2.83
N VAL A 60 3.43 -0.50 -2.81
CA VAL A 60 2.56 -1.49 -2.16
C VAL A 60 1.33 -1.79 -3.02
N ASP A 61 1.09 -3.05 -3.29
CA ASP A 61 -0.12 -3.56 -3.93
C ASP A 61 -1.04 -4.25 -2.93
N TYR A 62 -2.34 -4.11 -3.15
CA TYR A 62 -3.39 -4.69 -2.32
C TYR A 62 -4.40 -5.46 -3.17
N THR A 63 -4.88 -6.58 -2.65
CA THR A 63 -6.00 -7.33 -3.24
C THR A 63 -7.11 -7.52 -2.22
N TYR A 64 -8.33 -7.70 -2.72
CA TYR A 64 -9.54 -7.77 -1.91
C TYR A 64 -10.48 -8.86 -2.43
N ASP A 65 -11.29 -9.42 -1.55
CA ASP A 65 -12.41 -10.27 -1.94
C ASP A 65 -13.65 -9.45 -2.34
N ALA A 66 -14.75 -10.15 -2.64
CA ALA A 66 -16.01 -9.53 -3.05
C ALA A 66 -16.69 -8.71 -1.94
N LEU A 67 -16.40 -8.99 -0.66
CA LEU A 67 -16.92 -8.25 0.49
C LEU A 67 -16.06 -7.02 0.83
N GLY A 68 -14.98 -6.77 0.08
CA GLY A 68 -14.07 -5.65 0.32
C GLY A 68 -13.03 -5.90 1.40
N ARG A 69 -12.92 -7.15 1.89
CA ARG A 69 -11.89 -7.53 2.86
C ARG A 69 -10.58 -7.77 2.15
N ARG A 70 -9.47 -7.33 2.73
CA ARG A 70 -8.14 -7.48 2.12
C ARG A 70 -7.73 -8.95 2.12
N LEU A 71 -7.20 -9.44 1.00
CA LEU A 71 -6.65 -10.79 0.86
C LEU A 71 -5.12 -10.78 0.88
N SER A 72 -4.49 -9.79 0.25
CA SER A 72 -3.05 -9.62 0.28
C SER A 72 -2.59 -8.18 0.39
N LYS A 73 -1.37 -8.02 0.89
CA LYS A 73 -0.55 -6.81 0.82
C LYS A 73 0.83 -7.22 0.35
N HIS A 74 1.29 -6.68 -0.78
CA HIS A 74 2.62 -6.90 -1.30
C HIS A 74 3.36 -5.58 -1.33
N SER A 75 4.38 -5.41 -0.49
CA SER A 75 5.23 -4.22 -0.52
C SER A 75 6.64 -4.54 -0.98
N GLN A 76 7.20 -3.62 -1.75
CA GLN A 76 8.55 -3.73 -2.29
C GLN A 76 9.25 -2.38 -2.21
N ALA A 77 10.44 -2.37 -1.61
CA ALA A 77 11.31 -1.21 -1.60
C ALA A 77 11.82 -0.91 -3.01
N HIS A 78 11.87 0.38 -3.37
CA HIS A 78 12.57 0.81 -4.57
C HIS A 78 14.07 0.57 -4.39
N TYR A 79 14.66 -0.07 -5.39
CA TYR A 79 16.07 -0.34 -5.49
C TYR A 79 16.48 -0.22 -6.95
N GLU A 80 17.46 0.63 -7.21
CA GLU A 80 18.07 0.76 -8.52
C GLU A 80 19.26 -0.21 -8.60
N GLU A 81 19.23 -1.11 -9.56
CA GLU A 81 20.30 -2.09 -9.73
C GLU A 81 21.59 -1.39 -10.14
N ARG A 82 22.68 -1.73 -9.45
CA ARG A 82 23.99 -1.25 -9.82
C ARG A 82 24.50 -2.06 -11.01
N ARG A 83 24.68 -1.40 -12.15
CA ARG A 83 25.11 -2.06 -13.41
C ARG A 83 26.49 -2.72 -13.31
N GLU A 84 27.38 -2.17 -12.47
CA GLU A 84 28.72 -2.74 -12.27
C GLU A 84 28.74 -3.91 -11.27
N ALA A 85 27.62 -4.19 -10.58
CA ALA A 85 27.53 -5.26 -9.61
C ALA A 85 26.93 -6.54 -10.21
N GLY A 86 27.39 -7.69 -9.73
CA GLY A 86 26.84 -8.98 -10.14
C GLY A 86 25.39 -9.19 -9.66
N PRO A 87 24.59 -10.02 -10.36
CA PRO A 87 23.17 -10.25 -10.02
C PRO A 87 22.92 -10.70 -8.58
N HIS A 88 23.82 -11.49 -8.01
CA HIS A 88 23.71 -11.95 -6.62
C HIS A 88 23.90 -10.81 -5.60
N TRP A 89 24.75 -9.84 -5.90
CA TRP A 89 24.97 -8.69 -5.03
C TRP A 89 23.75 -7.75 -5.07
N ASN A 90 23.26 -7.41 -6.28
CA ASN A 90 22.04 -6.60 -6.44
C ASN A 90 20.83 -7.25 -5.76
N ARG A 91 20.71 -8.59 -5.84
CA ARG A 91 19.68 -9.35 -5.12
C ARG A 91 19.81 -9.19 -3.60
N GLY A 92 21.01 -9.36 -3.05
CA GLY A 92 21.26 -9.23 -1.61
C GLY A 92 20.90 -7.84 -1.08
N GLU A 93 21.29 -6.78 -1.80
CA GLU A 93 20.95 -5.41 -1.44
C GLU A 93 19.44 -5.13 -1.53
N ARG A 94 18.75 -5.67 -2.53
CA ARG A 94 17.29 -5.56 -2.61
C ARG A 94 16.60 -6.22 -1.42
N VAL A 95 17.04 -7.42 -1.02
CA VAL A 95 16.49 -8.11 0.16
C VAL A 95 16.77 -7.32 1.43
N LYS A 96 17.98 -6.79 1.59
CA LYS A 96 18.35 -5.94 2.72
C LYS A 96 17.45 -4.69 2.81
N ARG A 97 17.25 -4.00 1.70
CA ARG A 97 16.41 -2.80 1.66
C ARG A 97 14.93 -3.11 1.91
N ASN A 98 14.44 -4.25 1.42
CA ASN A 98 13.12 -4.74 1.79
C ASN A 98 13.01 -4.97 3.30
N ARG A 99 14.01 -5.56 3.96
CA ARG A 99 14.00 -5.75 5.42
C ARG A 99 14.01 -4.43 6.19
N GLU A 100 14.85 -3.48 5.79
CA GLU A 100 14.96 -2.14 6.41
C GLU A 100 13.61 -1.40 6.37
N LEU A 101 12.88 -1.49 5.26
CA LEU A 101 11.56 -0.89 5.09
C LEU A 101 10.40 -1.82 5.47
N GLN A 102 10.70 -2.97 6.08
CA GLN A 102 9.72 -3.99 6.48
C GLN A 102 8.77 -4.42 5.34
N CYS A 103 9.29 -4.41 4.12
CA CYS A 103 8.61 -4.83 2.92
C CYS A 103 8.52 -6.35 2.83
N GLY A 104 7.52 -6.84 2.11
CA GLY A 104 7.27 -8.26 1.93
C GLY A 104 5.83 -8.53 1.54
N PHE A 105 5.47 -9.81 1.54
CA PHE A 105 4.13 -10.26 1.20
C PHE A 105 3.39 -10.70 2.45
N THR A 106 2.17 -10.21 2.62
CA THR A 106 1.26 -10.59 3.71
C THR A 106 -0.05 -11.09 3.15
N LEU A 107 -0.46 -12.27 3.60
CA LEU A 107 -1.78 -12.84 3.39
C LEU A 107 -2.67 -12.59 4.59
N TYR A 108 -3.97 -12.40 4.33
CA TYR A 108 -4.98 -12.20 5.36
C TYR A 108 -6.07 -13.27 5.20
N GLY A 109 -6.42 -13.92 6.30
CA GLY A 109 -7.50 -14.90 6.37
C GLY A 109 -8.61 -14.44 7.31
N TRP A 110 -9.85 -14.67 6.90
CA TRP A 110 -11.05 -14.18 7.58
C TRP A 110 -11.93 -15.35 8.03
N ASP A 111 -12.57 -15.21 9.19
CA ASP A 111 -13.62 -16.07 9.72
C ASP A 111 -14.90 -15.24 9.87
N GLY A 112 -15.87 -15.44 8.97
CA GLY A 112 -16.95 -14.47 8.79
C GLY A 112 -16.39 -13.07 8.53
N ASP A 113 -16.90 -12.05 9.21
CA ASP A 113 -16.42 -10.66 9.08
C ASP A 113 -15.20 -10.34 9.95
N THR A 114 -14.64 -11.34 10.62
CA THR A 114 -13.56 -11.18 11.59
C THR A 114 -12.23 -11.62 11.00
N LEU A 115 -11.17 -10.82 11.18
CA LEU A 115 -9.83 -11.19 10.73
C LEU A 115 -9.31 -12.34 11.61
N ALA A 116 -9.17 -13.54 11.06
CA ALA A 116 -8.73 -14.71 11.81
C ALA A 116 -7.20 -14.77 11.93
N TRP A 117 -6.48 -14.40 10.86
CA TRP A 117 -5.02 -14.41 10.86
C TRP A 117 -4.41 -13.50 9.80
N GLU A 118 -3.16 -13.10 10.03
CA GLU A 118 -2.27 -12.55 9.02
C GLU A 118 -0.98 -13.39 8.93
N SER A 119 -0.46 -13.61 7.72
CA SER A 119 0.76 -14.38 7.51
C SER A 119 1.73 -13.60 6.63
N LYS A 120 2.87 -13.22 7.19
CA LYS A 120 4.03 -12.72 6.44
C LYS A 120 4.77 -13.91 5.85
N ILE A 121 4.98 -13.89 4.54
CA ILE A 121 5.80 -14.87 3.84
C ILE A 121 7.28 -14.49 4.03
N ALA A 122 8.14 -15.51 4.10
CA ALA A 122 9.58 -15.33 4.15
C ALA A 122 10.08 -14.49 2.96
N ASP A 123 11.14 -13.72 3.20
CA ASP A 123 11.89 -13.07 2.13
C ASP A 123 12.64 -14.10 1.25
N GLU A 124 13.31 -13.63 0.20
CA GLU A 124 14.06 -14.49 -0.73
C GLU A 124 15.14 -15.35 -0.04
N ASN A 125 15.60 -15.00 1.17
CA ASN A 125 16.57 -15.77 1.92
C ASN A 125 15.91 -16.75 2.93
N GLY A 126 14.59 -16.87 2.93
CA GLY A 126 13.85 -17.77 3.82
C GLY A 126 13.58 -17.20 5.23
N PHE A 127 13.88 -15.93 5.48
CA PHE A 127 13.72 -15.33 6.81
C PHE A 127 12.46 -14.46 6.93
N GLY A 128 11.97 -14.30 8.16
CA GLY A 128 10.91 -13.34 8.47
C GLY A 128 9.48 -13.86 8.26
N ALA A 129 9.30 -15.14 7.94
CA ALA A 129 7.98 -15.76 7.94
C ALA A 129 7.37 -15.69 9.35
N ARG A 130 6.13 -15.20 9.45
CA ARG A 130 5.40 -15.11 10.71
C ARG A 130 3.90 -15.13 10.46
N THR A 131 3.19 -16.00 11.15
CA THR A 131 1.73 -16.00 11.18
C THR A 131 1.24 -15.54 12.55
N THR A 132 0.33 -14.57 12.57
CA THR A 132 -0.36 -14.09 13.77
C THR A 132 -1.82 -14.54 13.68
N HIS A 133 -2.31 -15.24 14.69
CA HIS A 133 -3.72 -15.61 14.81
C HIS A 133 -4.41 -14.67 15.80
N TYR A 134 -5.63 -14.27 15.48
CA TYR A 134 -6.45 -13.44 16.35
C TYR A 134 -7.59 -14.31 16.91
N VAL A 135 -7.76 -14.22 18.23
CA VAL A 135 -8.87 -14.85 18.96
C VAL A 135 -9.68 -13.73 19.59
N TYR A 136 -10.98 -13.77 19.40
CA TYR A 136 -11.91 -12.76 19.88
C TYR A 136 -12.79 -13.41 20.94
N GLU A 137 -12.88 -12.77 22.11
CA GLU A 137 -13.77 -13.22 23.17
C GLU A 137 -15.23 -12.99 22.74
N PRO A 138 -16.14 -13.95 22.99
CA PRO A 138 -17.57 -13.72 22.80
C PRO A 138 -18.05 -12.61 23.74
N GLY A 139 -18.78 -11.64 23.18
CA GLY A 139 -19.38 -10.52 23.92
C GLY A 139 -20.61 -10.92 24.71
#